data_AF-A7MBK1-F1
#
_entry.id   AF-A7MBK1-F1
#
_cell.length_a   1.000
_cell.length_b   1.000
_cell.length_c   1.000
_cell.angle_alpha   90.00
_cell.angle_beta   90.00
_cell.angle_gamma   90.00
#
_symmetry.space_group_name_H-M   'P 1'
#
loop_
_entity.id
_entity.type
_entity.pdbx_description
1 polymer ?
#
loop_
_entity_poly.entity_id
_entity_poly.type
_entity_poly.pdbx_seq_one_letter_code
_entity_poly.pdbx_strand_id
1 'polypeptide(L)'
;MLRRGLLAWASRVVVLLVLLCCAASVLYMLACTPRGDDERQGLPRANGPRGRASSQAAVLSWEERHRDHVGSLKRQIAQLQEELQERSEQLRAAQQLAGEPAGAPGRAQADLLAFLRSQVDRAEVHAGVKQATEYAAVPFDSFTLHKVYQLETGLTRHPEEKPVRKDKRDELVEAIQSAVEALNSPAESSPDQRPYTASDFIEGIYRTERDKGTLYELTFRGDHKHQFRRLVLFRPFGPIMKVKKEQLNMASTLVNVIVPLARRVDKFRQFMQNFREMCIQQDGRVHLTVVYFGKEEMDEVKGILENTSRAANFRNFTFIQLSGEFSRGKGLDVGARSWKGSNVLLFFCDVDIYFTSEFLNTCRLNAQPGKKVFYPVLFSQYNPGIIYGHHDAIPALERQLVIKKETGFWRDFGFGMTCQYQSDFINIGGFDLDIRGWGGEDVHLYRKYLHSNLVVVRAPARGLFHLWHEKRCEDELAPEQYRMCMQSKAMNEASHGQLGMLVFRHEIEAHLRRQRHKTGSKKS
;
A
#
# COMPACT_ATOMS: atom_id res chain seq x y z
N MET A 1 2.36 9.45 -77.98
CA MET A 1 1.10 9.90 -77.33
C MET A 1 0.73 9.11 -76.05
N LEU A 2 1.61 8.32 -75.42
CA LEU A 2 1.25 7.45 -74.28
C LEU A 2 1.60 7.99 -72.87
N ARG A 3 2.33 9.11 -72.72
CA ARG A 3 2.77 9.61 -71.40
C ARG A 3 1.78 10.53 -70.66
N ARG A 4 0.82 11.16 -71.36
CA ARG A 4 -0.17 12.06 -70.72
C ARG A 4 -1.39 11.32 -70.12
N GLY A 5 -1.71 10.13 -70.63
CA GLY A 5 -2.82 9.31 -70.11
C GLY A 5 -2.52 8.64 -68.75
N LEU A 6 -1.29 8.19 -68.54
CA LEU A 6 -0.87 7.51 -67.31
C LEU A 6 -0.83 8.43 -66.08
N LEU A 7 -0.40 9.68 -66.25
CA LEU A 7 -0.40 10.68 -65.16
C LEU A 7 -1.82 11.11 -64.76
N ALA A 8 -2.72 11.25 -65.73
CA ALA A 8 -4.13 11.54 -65.46
C ALA A 8 -4.84 10.35 -64.77
N TRP A 9 -4.49 9.12 -65.14
CA TRP A 9 -5.01 7.91 -64.51
C TRP A 9 -4.50 7.72 -63.08
N ALA A 10 -3.19 7.90 -62.85
CA ALA A 10 -2.60 7.85 -61.51
C ALA A 10 -3.18 8.93 -60.58
N SER A 11 -3.37 10.15 -61.08
CA SER A 11 -4.02 11.23 -60.33
C SER A 11 -5.45 10.88 -59.91
N ARG A 12 -6.24 10.28 -60.81
CA ARG A 12 -7.62 9.85 -60.50
C ARG A 12 -7.65 8.71 -59.47
N VAL A 13 -6.71 7.76 -59.55
CA VAL A 13 -6.60 6.66 -58.58
C VAL A 13 -6.20 7.18 -57.19
N VAL A 14 -5.27 8.13 -57.12
CA VAL A 14 -4.88 8.77 -55.85
C VAL A 14 -6.04 9.55 -55.25
N VAL A 15 -6.79 10.31 -56.05
CA VAL A 15 -7.98 11.03 -55.56
C VAL A 15 -9.05 10.07 -55.04
N LEU A 16 -9.29 8.95 -55.73
CA LEU A 16 -10.21 7.90 -55.28
C LEU A 16 -9.78 7.25 -53.96
N LEU A 17 -8.49 6.96 -53.79
CA LEU A 17 -7.94 6.41 -52.54
C LEU A 17 -8.06 7.41 -51.38
N VAL A 18 -7.82 8.70 -51.63
CA VAL A 18 -8.00 9.75 -50.62
C VAL A 18 -9.47 9.87 -50.22
N LEU A 19 -10.40 9.84 -51.18
CA LEU A 19 -11.83 9.87 -50.89
C LEU A 19 -12.30 8.64 -50.09
N LEU A 20 -11.78 7.45 -50.41
CA LEU A 20 -12.04 6.22 -49.66
C LEU A 20 -11.49 6.28 -48.23
N CYS A 21 -10.28 6.81 -48.04
CA CYS A 21 -9.70 7.01 -46.70
C CYS A 21 -10.48 8.06 -45.89
N CYS A 22 -10.96 9.14 -46.53
CA CYS A 22 -11.81 10.13 -45.89
C CYS A 22 -13.16 9.53 -45.49
N ALA A 23 -13.80 8.75 -46.36
CA ALA A 23 -15.05 8.07 -46.06
C ALA A 23 -14.89 7.05 -44.92
N ALA A 24 -13.81 6.27 -44.92
CA ALA A 24 -13.48 5.33 -43.84
C ALA A 24 -13.22 6.06 -42.52
N SER A 25 -12.56 7.23 -42.56
CA SER A 25 -12.31 8.05 -41.37
C SER A 25 -13.60 8.68 -40.81
N VAL A 26 -14.52 9.11 -41.69
CA VAL A 26 -15.84 9.62 -41.28
C VAL A 26 -16.69 8.49 -40.68
N LEU A 27 -16.68 7.30 -41.28
CA LEU A 27 -17.37 6.13 -40.72
C LEU A 27 -16.77 5.68 -39.38
N TYR A 28 -15.45 5.73 -39.25
CA TYR A 28 -14.77 5.46 -37.97
C TYR A 28 -15.14 6.51 -36.91
N MET A 29 -15.19 7.79 -37.28
CA MET A 29 -15.66 8.85 -36.38
C MET A 29 -17.13 8.66 -36.01
N LEU A 30 -18.01 8.27 -36.93
CA LEU A 30 -19.43 8.00 -36.63
C LEU A 30 -19.64 6.73 -35.79
N ALA A 31 -18.75 5.74 -35.91
CA ALA A 31 -18.78 4.51 -35.12
C ALA A 31 -18.13 4.68 -33.74
N CYS A 32 -17.20 5.63 -33.59
CA CYS A 32 -16.44 5.88 -32.35
C CYS A 32 -16.82 7.18 -31.64
N THR A 33 -17.73 8.00 -32.18
CA THR A 33 -18.33 9.09 -31.41
C THR A 33 -19.26 8.50 -30.35
N PRO A 34 -19.05 8.79 -29.06
CA PRO A 34 -20.04 8.46 -28.05
C PRO A 34 -21.32 9.19 -28.43
N ARG A 35 -22.47 8.50 -28.42
CA ARG A 35 -23.77 9.18 -28.41
C ARG A 35 -23.76 10.13 -27.21
N GLY A 36 -23.68 11.43 -27.49
CA GLY A 36 -23.90 12.45 -26.49
C GLY A 36 -25.36 12.37 -26.07
N ASP A 37 -25.60 12.12 -24.79
CA ASP A 37 -26.88 12.36 -24.15
C ASP A 37 -27.18 13.86 -24.22
N ASP A 38 -27.92 14.28 -25.24
CA ASP A 38 -28.65 15.55 -25.23
C ASP A 38 -29.91 15.39 -24.37
N GLU A 39 -29.72 15.32 -23.06
CA GLU A 39 -30.72 15.72 -22.06
C GLU A 39 -30.04 16.60 -21.00
N ARG A 40 -29.64 17.80 -21.41
CA ARG A 40 -29.58 18.96 -20.51
C ARG A 40 -30.91 19.70 -20.58
N GLN A 41 -31.96 19.11 -20.02
CA GLN A 41 -33.08 19.88 -19.46
C GLN A 41 -32.86 20.05 -17.97
N GLY A 42 -32.96 21.30 -17.51
CA GLY A 42 -32.53 21.75 -16.20
C GLY A 42 -33.08 20.95 -15.02
N LEU A 43 -32.24 20.80 -13.99
CA LEU A 43 -32.59 20.31 -12.67
C LEU A 43 -33.89 20.96 -12.16
N PRO A 44 -34.99 20.21 -11.94
CA PRO A 44 -36.10 20.69 -11.15
C PRO A 44 -35.69 20.62 -9.68
N ARG A 45 -35.89 21.73 -8.96
CA ARG A 45 -35.83 21.82 -7.49
C ARG A 45 -36.42 20.55 -6.84
N ALA A 46 -35.62 19.89 -6.01
CA ALA A 46 -35.86 18.57 -5.42
C ALA A 46 -37.00 18.49 -4.36
N ASN A 47 -37.99 19.39 -4.34
CA ASN A 47 -39.08 19.38 -3.36
C ASN A 47 -40.46 19.56 -4.03
N GLY A 48 -40.82 18.64 -4.93
CA GLY A 48 -42.16 18.57 -5.52
C GLY A 48 -42.68 17.12 -5.65
N PRO A 49 -44.00 16.87 -5.52
CA PRO A 49 -44.58 15.51 -5.50
C PRO A 49 -44.27 14.68 -6.76
N ARG A 50 -44.14 15.32 -7.93
CA ARG A 50 -43.86 14.67 -9.21
C ARG A 50 -42.43 14.16 -9.38
N GLY A 51 -41.44 14.76 -8.70
CA GLY A 51 -40.03 14.36 -8.80
C GLY A 51 -39.70 13.09 -8.00
N ARG A 52 -40.42 12.83 -6.91
CA ARG A 52 -40.26 11.58 -6.14
C ARG A 52 -40.81 10.36 -6.89
N ALA A 53 -41.92 10.51 -7.61
CA ALA A 53 -42.53 9.43 -8.37
C ALA A 53 -41.67 8.99 -9.57
N SER A 54 -41.02 9.92 -10.28
CA SER A 54 -40.13 9.60 -11.41
C SER A 54 -38.83 8.95 -10.95
N SER A 55 -38.24 9.40 -9.83
CA SER A 55 -37.07 8.75 -9.24
C SER A 55 -37.38 7.34 -8.71
N GLN A 56 -38.56 7.12 -8.10
CA GLN A 56 -38.99 5.80 -7.66
C GLN A 56 -39.25 4.85 -8.83
N ALA A 57 -39.87 5.32 -9.92
CA ALA A 57 -40.07 4.52 -11.13
C ALA A 57 -38.73 4.15 -11.79
N ALA A 58 -37.74 5.06 -11.79
CA ALA A 58 -36.41 4.78 -12.29
C ALA A 58 -35.69 3.69 -11.46
N VAL A 59 -35.79 3.75 -10.12
CA VAL A 59 -35.23 2.73 -9.22
C VAL A 59 -35.90 1.37 -9.43
N LEU A 60 -37.22 1.31 -9.51
CA LEU A 60 -37.96 0.06 -9.76
C LEU A 60 -37.59 -0.57 -11.11
N SER A 61 -37.48 0.24 -12.17
CA SER A 61 -37.04 -0.24 -13.49
C SER A 61 -35.60 -0.75 -13.50
N TRP A 62 -34.77 -0.25 -12.60
CA TRP A 62 -33.38 -0.67 -12.45
C TRP A 62 -33.31 -1.98 -11.67
N GLU A 63 -34.08 -2.11 -10.59
CA GLU A 63 -34.21 -3.35 -9.82
C GLU A 63 -34.77 -4.50 -10.67
N GLU A 64 -35.74 -4.22 -11.53
CA GLU A 64 -36.34 -5.22 -12.42
C GLU A 64 -35.33 -5.71 -13.47
N ARG A 65 -34.60 -4.79 -14.12
CA ARG A 65 -33.50 -5.15 -15.03
C ARG A 65 -32.38 -5.93 -14.34
N HIS A 66 -32.06 -5.57 -13.09
CA HIS A 66 -31.06 -6.28 -12.32
C HIS A 66 -31.53 -7.69 -11.94
N ARG A 67 -32.81 -7.83 -11.58
CA ARG A 67 -33.45 -9.12 -11.26
C ARG A 67 -33.48 -10.04 -12.49
N ASP A 68 -33.79 -9.50 -13.66
CA ASP A 68 -33.77 -10.25 -14.92
C ASP A 68 -32.35 -10.69 -15.30
N HIS A 69 -31.36 -9.82 -15.12
CA HIS A 69 -29.97 -10.15 -15.37
C HIS A 69 -29.46 -11.25 -14.42
N VAL A 70 -29.79 -11.16 -13.13
CA VAL A 70 -29.49 -12.20 -12.14
C VAL A 70 -30.22 -13.51 -12.49
N GLY A 71 -31.47 -13.45 -12.94
CA GLY A 71 -32.23 -14.61 -13.40
C GLY A 71 -31.63 -15.26 -14.64
N SER A 72 -31.09 -14.46 -15.57
CA SER A 72 -30.36 -14.94 -16.75
C SER A 72 -29.06 -15.65 -16.35
N LEU A 73 -28.26 -15.03 -15.48
CA LEU A 73 -27.00 -15.61 -14.99
C LEU A 73 -27.25 -16.91 -14.21
N LYS A 74 -28.31 -16.98 -13.37
CA LYS A 74 -28.68 -18.21 -12.67
C LYS A 74 -29.02 -19.35 -13.64
N ARG A 75 -29.73 -19.05 -14.74
CA ARG A 75 -30.03 -20.04 -15.79
C ARG A 75 -28.77 -20.50 -16.51
N GLN A 76 -27.85 -19.59 -16.83
CA GLN A 76 -26.56 -19.94 -17.45
C GLN A 76 -25.71 -20.81 -16.52
N ILE A 77 -25.69 -20.52 -15.22
CA ILE A 77 -24.98 -21.35 -14.23
C ILE A 77 -25.60 -22.74 -14.16
N ALA A 78 -26.93 -22.85 -14.10
CA ALA A 78 -27.62 -24.14 -14.06
C ALA A 78 -27.32 -24.97 -15.33
N GLN A 79 -27.36 -24.34 -16.50
CA GLN A 79 -27.05 -25.00 -17.77
C GLN A 79 -25.59 -25.46 -17.83
N LEU A 80 -24.64 -24.62 -17.41
CA LEU A 80 -23.23 -25.00 -17.35
C LEU A 80 -22.98 -26.13 -16.35
N GLN A 81 -23.69 -26.17 -15.22
CA GLN A 81 -23.61 -27.26 -14.26
C GLN A 81 -24.13 -28.57 -14.83
N GLU A 82 -25.23 -28.53 -15.58
CA GLU A 82 -25.80 -29.70 -16.25
C GLU A 82 -24.85 -30.23 -17.34
N GLU A 83 -24.30 -29.34 -18.18
CA GLU A 83 -23.28 -29.72 -19.17
C GLU A 83 -22.02 -30.30 -18.52
N LEU A 84 -21.57 -29.76 -17.38
CA LEU A 84 -20.42 -30.28 -16.64
C LEU A 84 -20.70 -31.67 -16.08
N GLN A 85 -21.93 -31.91 -15.62
CA GLN A 85 -22.36 -33.18 -15.07
C GLN A 85 -22.49 -34.24 -16.17
N GLU A 86 -23.11 -33.89 -17.30
CA GLU A 86 -23.22 -34.76 -18.47
C GLU A 86 -21.84 -35.13 -19.01
N ARG A 87 -20.93 -34.16 -19.14
CA ARG A 87 -19.56 -34.41 -19.60
C ARG A 87 -18.76 -35.25 -18.61
N SER A 88 -19.03 -35.12 -17.30
CA SER A 88 -18.44 -35.96 -16.26
C SER A 88 -18.96 -37.40 -16.32
N GLU A 89 -20.23 -37.59 -16.64
CA GLU A 89 -20.84 -38.91 -16.84
C GLU A 89 -20.34 -39.58 -18.12
N GLN A 90 -20.19 -38.82 -19.22
CA GLN A 90 -19.57 -39.30 -20.46
C GLN A 90 -18.11 -39.73 -20.25
N LEU A 91 -17.34 -38.96 -19.46
CA LEU A 91 -15.97 -39.33 -19.07
C LEU A 91 -15.92 -40.62 -18.23
N ARG A 92 -16.87 -40.80 -17.30
CA ARG A 92 -16.99 -42.04 -16.50
C ARG A 92 -17.38 -43.24 -17.37
N ALA A 93 -18.30 -43.06 -18.30
CA ALA A 93 -18.73 -44.12 -19.23
C ALA A 93 -17.58 -44.53 -20.18
N ALA A 94 -16.83 -43.56 -20.70
CA ALA A 94 -15.65 -43.81 -21.53
C ALA A 94 -14.55 -44.58 -20.77
N GLN A 95 -14.39 -44.31 -19.47
CA GLN A 95 -13.46 -45.03 -18.59
C GLN A 95 -13.91 -46.45 -18.24
N GLN A 96 -15.22 -46.74 -18.27
CA GLN A 96 -15.74 -48.10 -18.05
C GLN A 96 -15.60 -48.99 -19.29
N LEU A 97 -15.56 -48.40 -20.49
CA LEU A 97 -15.36 -49.09 -21.77
C LEU A 97 -13.88 -49.39 -22.08
N ALA A 98 -12.95 -48.62 -21.52
CA ALA A 98 -11.51 -48.84 -21.67
C ALA A 98 -10.97 -49.65 -20.47
N GLY A 99 -10.84 -50.96 -20.64
CA GLY A 99 -10.26 -51.84 -19.61
C GLY A 99 -8.76 -51.56 -19.33
N GLU A 100 -8.46 -51.31 -18.05
CA GLU A 100 -7.14 -51.31 -17.36
C GLU A 100 -6.14 -50.14 -17.59
N PRO A 101 -5.23 -49.84 -16.62
CA PRO A 101 -5.47 -48.92 -15.52
C PRO A 101 -4.60 -47.67 -15.66
N ALA A 102 -5.14 -46.60 -16.23
CA ALA A 102 -4.62 -45.26 -15.98
C ALA A 102 -5.28 -44.75 -14.69
N GLY A 103 -4.48 -44.39 -13.69
CA GLY A 103 -4.94 -44.05 -12.33
C GLY A 103 -6.25 -43.28 -12.30
N ALA A 104 -7.21 -43.77 -11.51
CA ALA A 104 -8.56 -43.22 -11.42
C ALA A 104 -8.54 -41.68 -11.38
N PRO A 105 -9.39 -40.97 -12.15
CA PRO A 105 -9.38 -39.50 -12.19
C PRO A 105 -9.54 -38.86 -10.80
N GLY A 106 -10.22 -39.53 -9.87
CA GLY A 106 -10.30 -39.12 -8.47
C GLY A 106 -8.96 -39.14 -7.72
N ARG A 107 -8.04 -40.03 -8.11
CA ARG A 107 -6.66 -40.10 -7.58
C ARG A 107 -5.83 -38.91 -8.08
N ALA A 108 -5.88 -38.61 -9.38
CA ALA A 108 -5.20 -37.44 -9.94
C ALA A 108 -5.70 -36.10 -9.35
N GLN A 109 -7.01 -35.98 -9.09
CA GLN A 109 -7.57 -34.79 -8.44
C GLN A 109 -7.22 -34.70 -6.95
N ALA A 110 -7.18 -35.82 -6.24
CA ALA A 110 -6.70 -35.88 -4.85
C ALA A 110 -5.20 -35.55 -4.76
N ASP A 111 -4.39 -36.04 -5.70
CA ASP A 111 -2.95 -35.78 -5.79
C ASP A 111 -2.68 -34.30 -6.09
N LEU A 112 -3.47 -33.67 -6.98
CA LEU A 112 -3.40 -32.23 -7.23
C LEU A 112 -3.76 -31.44 -5.97
N LEU A 113 -4.86 -31.77 -5.30
CA LEU A 113 -5.26 -31.10 -4.05
C LEU A 113 -4.20 -31.27 -2.94
N ALA A 114 -3.60 -32.46 -2.84
CA ALA A 114 -2.50 -32.72 -1.92
C ALA A 114 -1.27 -31.88 -2.27
N PHE A 115 -0.92 -31.77 -3.56
CA PHE A 115 0.15 -30.90 -4.03
C PHE A 115 -0.12 -29.43 -3.68
N LEU A 116 -1.32 -28.91 -3.96
CA LEU A 116 -1.67 -27.52 -3.64
C LEU A 116 -1.61 -27.26 -2.12
N ARG A 117 -2.09 -28.19 -1.30
CA ARG A 117 -1.95 -28.11 0.18
C ARG A 117 -0.48 -28.11 0.62
N SER A 118 0.36 -28.94 0.01
CA SER A 118 1.79 -28.95 0.30
C SER A 118 2.48 -27.63 -0.05
N GLN A 119 2.00 -26.89 -1.07
CA GLN A 119 2.51 -25.55 -1.39
C GLN A 119 2.12 -24.53 -0.32
N VAL A 120 0.90 -24.61 0.22
CA VAL A 120 0.45 -23.78 1.36
C VAL A 120 1.33 -24.03 2.58
N ASP A 121 1.61 -25.29 2.91
CA ASP A 121 2.44 -25.66 4.07
C ASP A 121 3.89 -25.17 3.92
N ARG A 122 4.39 -25.06 2.68
CA ARG A 122 5.74 -24.55 2.35
C ARG A 122 5.82 -23.03 2.25
N ALA A 123 4.69 -22.34 2.08
CA ALA A 123 4.65 -20.89 2.08
C ALA A 123 4.86 -20.37 3.52
N GLU A 124 5.42 -19.17 3.70
CA GLU A 124 5.65 -18.54 5.01
C GLU A 124 4.34 -18.09 5.69
N VAL A 125 3.32 -18.94 5.70
CA VAL A 125 1.97 -18.64 6.21
C VAL A 125 1.88 -18.93 7.71
N HIS A 126 2.53 -19.99 8.16
CA HIS A 126 2.43 -20.47 9.54
C HIS A 126 3.65 -20.14 10.40
N ALA A 127 4.84 -20.06 9.80
CA ALA A 127 6.10 -19.76 10.46
C ALA A 127 7.04 -19.01 9.50
N GLY A 128 7.97 -18.23 10.07
CA GLY A 128 9.01 -17.57 9.29
C GLY A 128 10.03 -18.58 8.77
N VAL A 129 10.48 -18.42 7.53
CA VAL A 129 11.62 -19.18 6.99
C VAL A 129 12.88 -18.36 7.22
N LYS A 130 13.93 -19.03 7.69
CA LYS A 130 15.22 -18.37 7.94
C LYS A 130 15.83 -17.91 6.61
N GLN A 131 16.08 -16.62 6.50
CA GLN A 131 16.69 -16.02 5.31
C GLN A 131 18.17 -15.73 5.58
N ALA A 132 19.03 -15.96 4.58
CA ALA A 132 20.47 -15.73 4.72
C ALA A 132 20.80 -14.25 4.88
N THR A 133 20.13 -13.40 4.09
CA THR A 133 20.33 -11.94 4.05
C THR A 133 19.01 -11.22 3.82
N GLU A 134 19.01 -9.91 4.05
CA GLU A 134 17.90 -9.00 3.77
C GLU A 134 17.47 -8.99 2.30
N TYR A 135 18.38 -9.32 1.38
CA TYR A 135 18.12 -9.35 -0.06
C TYR A 135 17.34 -10.59 -0.50
N ALA A 136 17.32 -11.65 0.32
CA ALA A 136 16.53 -12.85 0.05
C ALA A 136 15.07 -12.68 0.53
N ALA A 137 14.80 -11.71 1.40
CA ALA A 137 13.46 -11.45 1.91
C ALA A 137 12.61 -10.78 0.84
N VAL A 138 11.60 -11.50 0.35
CA VAL A 138 10.60 -10.92 -0.55
C VAL A 138 9.62 -10.09 0.28
N PRO A 139 9.47 -8.78 0.01
CA PRO A 139 8.53 -7.95 0.76
C PRO A 139 7.09 -8.12 0.24
N PHE A 140 6.13 -7.67 1.03
CA PHE A 140 4.74 -7.55 0.64
C PHE A 140 4.50 -6.21 -0.06
N ASP A 141 3.62 -6.21 -1.04
CA ASP A 141 2.91 -5.01 -1.50
C ASP A 141 1.66 -4.82 -0.62
N SER A 142 1.16 -3.57 -0.54
CA SER A 142 -0.09 -3.28 0.18
C SER A 142 -1.14 -2.68 -0.75
N PHE A 143 -2.42 -2.86 -0.42
CA PHE A 143 -3.51 -2.37 -1.26
C PHE A 143 -4.80 -2.11 -0.48
N THR A 144 -5.66 -1.34 -1.12
CA THR A 144 -7.04 -1.05 -0.72
C THR A 144 -7.96 -1.33 -1.90
N LEU A 145 -9.28 -1.13 -1.74
CA LEU A 145 -10.25 -1.28 -2.84
C LEU A 145 -9.88 -0.49 -4.12
N HIS A 146 -9.13 0.61 -3.98
CA HIS A 146 -8.95 1.57 -5.07
C HIS A 146 -7.51 1.75 -5.51
N LYS A 147 -6.55 1.32 -4.69
CA LYS A 147 -5.14 1.68 -4.85
C LYS A 147 -4.24 0.53 -4.43
N VAL A 148 -3.16 0.35 -5.16
CA VAL A 148 -2.07 -0.58 -4.87
C VAL A 148 -0.81 0.24 -4.62
N TYR A 149 -0.04 -0.17 -3.61
CA TYR A 149 1.21 0.42 -3.20
C TYR A 149 2.29 -0.64 -3.36
N GLN A 150 3.23 -0.39 -4.28
CA GLN A 150 4.22 -1.37 -4.68
C GLN A 150 5.63 -0.89 -4.36
N LEU A 151 6.48 -1.81 -3.92
CA LEU A 151 7.92 -1.54 -3.69
C LEU A 151 8.73 -1.77 -4.97
N GLU A 152 8.49 -2.91 -5.63
CA GLU A 152 9.16 -3.26 -6.88
C GLU A 152 8.41 -2.70 -8.08
N THR A 153 8.88 -1.56 -8.56
CA THR A 153 8.15 -0.79 -9.57
C THR A 153 8.92 -0.65 -10.89
N GLY A 154 9.48 -1.74 -11.41
CA GLY A 154 10.11 -1.78 -12.74
C GLY A 154 10.93 -0.53 -13.09
N LEU A 155 10.81 -0.04 -14.33
CA LEU A 155 11.49 1.18 -14.78
C LEU A 155 10.73 2.48 -14.47
N THR A 156 9.40 2.43 -14.34
CA THR A 156 8.56 3.66 -14.27
C THR A 156 8.34 4.17 -12.86
N ARG A 157 8.56 3.35 -11.83
CA ARG A 157 8.51 3.69 -10.40
C ARG A 157 7.34 4.56 -9.95
N HIS A 158 6.13 4.00 -9.89
CA HIS A 158 4.96 4.66 -9.30
C HIS A 158 4.67 4.11 -7.90
N PRO A 159 4.86 4.91 -6.83
CA PRO A 159 4.62 4.46 -5.46
C PRO A 159 3.16 4.11 -5.16
N GLU A 160 2.22 4.78 -5.83
CA GLU A 160 0.79 4.53 -5.76
C GLU A 160 0.27 4.38 -7.19
N GLU A 161 -0.44 3.30 -7.44
CA GLU A 161 -1.15 3.09 -8.70
C GLU A 161 -2.61 2.71 -8.43
N LYS A 162 -3.50 3.16 -9.30
CA LYS A 162 -4.75 2.43 -9.48
C LYS A 162 -4.39 1.09 -10.13
N PRO A 163 -5.08 -0.01 -9.84
CA PRO A 163 -4.90 -1.23 -10.60
C PRO A 163 -5.41 -1.00 -12.04
N VAL A 164 -4.55 -0.40 -12.89
CA VAL A 164 -4.86 -0.02 -14.27
C VAL A 164 -4.79 -1.23 -15.17
N ARG A 165 -3.85 -2.16 -14.89
CA ARG A 165 -3.78 -3.41 -15.62
C ARG A 165 -4.95 -4.30 -15.19
N LYS A 166 -5.72 -4.73 -16.19
CA LYS A 166 -6.95 -5.50 -16.01
C LYS A 166 -6.68 -6.81 -15.26
N ASP A 167 -5.61 -7.52 -15.59
CA ASP A 167 -5.17 -8.75 -14.93
C ASP A 167 -4.94 -8.58 -13.43
N LYS A 168 -4.09 -7.63 -13.01
CA LYS A 168 -3.81 -7.36 -11.59
C LYS A 168 -5.07 -6.88 -10.86
N ARG A 169 -5.90 -6.07 -11.51
CA ARG A 169 -7.17 -5.61 -10.94
C ARG A 169 -8.10 -6.78 -10.67
N ASP A 170 -8.30 -7.61 -11.67
CA ASP A 170 -9.22 -8.75 -11.59
C ASP A 170 -8.73 -9.75 -10.54
N GLU A 171 -7.41 -9.96 -10.42
CA GLU A 171 -6.80 -10.80 -9.37
C GLU A 171 -7.09 -10.30 -7.94
N LEU A 172 -6.86 -9.01 -7.67
CA LEU A 172 -7.12 -8.45 -6.34
C LEU A 172 -8.62 -8.43 -6.01
N VAL A 173 -9.46 -8.16 -7.00
CA VAL A 173 -10.93 -8.22 -6.85
C VAL A 173 -11.39 -9.65 -6.55
N GLU A 174 -10.84 -10.66 -7.26
CA GLU A 174 -11.12 -12.07 -7.03
C GLU A 174 -10.73 -12.48 -5.60
N ALA A 175 -9.57 -12.05 -5.10
CA ALA A 175 -9.12 -12.32 -3.73
C ALA A 175 -10.07 -11.70 -2.69
N ILE A 176 -10.48 -10.44 -2.87
CA ILE A 176 -11.44 -9.77 -1.98
C ILE A 176 -12.80 -10.47 -2.01
N GLN A 177 -13.29 -10.81 -3.20
CA GLN A 177 -14.58 -11.49 -3.36
C GLN A 177 -14.56 -12.88 -2.70
N SER A 178 -13.49 -13.66 -2.93
CA SER A 178 -13.28 -14.95 -2.29
C SER A 178 -13.27 -14.84 -0.76
N ALA A 179 -12.69 -13.76 -0.22
CA ALA A 179 -12.70 -13.51 1.22
C ALA A 179 -14.09 -13.13 1.76
N VAL A 180 -14.84 -12.31 1.04
CA VAL A 180 -16.22 -11.93 1.41
C VAL A 180 -17.13 -13.16 1.39
N GLU A 181 -17.03 -14.01 0.37
CA GLU A 181 -17.76 -15.26 0.27
C GLU A 181 -17.41 -16.21 1.42
N ALA A 182 -16.11 -16.37 1.72
CA ALA A 182 -15.66 -17.19 2.83
C ALA A 182 -16.16 -16.68 4.20
N LEU A 183 -16.20 -15.36 4.39
CA LEU A 183 -16.71 -14.73 5.62
C LEU A 183 -18.21 -14.92 5.84
N ASN A 184 -18.97 -14.95 4.74
CA ASN A 184 -20.42 -15.10 4.77
C ASN A 184 -20.89 -16.56 4.63
N SER A 185 -19.95 -17.51 4.46
CA SER A 185 -20.30 -18.91 4.30
C SER A 185 -21.00 -19.46 5.57
N PRO A 186 -22.02 -20.34 5.44
CA PRO A 186 -22.80 -20.84 6.59
C PRO A 186 -21.97 -21.57 7.65
N ALA A 187 -20.83 -22.15 7.24
CA ALA A 187 -19.90 -22.81 8.15
C ALA A 187 -19.15 -21.82 9.07
N GLU A 188 -19.17 -20.54 8.73
CA GLU A 188 -18.27 -19.52 9.28
C GLU A 188 -19.01 -18.30 9.84
N SER A 189 -20.26 -18.07 9.41
CA SER A 189 -21.11 -17.00 9.90
C SER A 189 -21.83 -17.44 11.18
N SER A 190 -21.77 -16.60 12.21
CA SER A 190 -22.69 -16.76 13.35
C SER A 190 -24.10 -16.29 12.94
N PRO A 191 -25.17 -16.84 13.53
CA PRO A 191 -26.55 -16.47 13.17
C PRO A 191 -26.83 -14.96 13.26
N ASP A 192 -26.19 -14.29 14.21
CA ASP A 192 -26.35 -12.86 14.47
C ASP A 192 -25.28 -11.98 13.78
N GLN A 193 -24.39 -12.58 13.00
CA GLN A 193 -23.31 -11.85 12.33
C GLN A 193 -23.86 -11.12 11.10
N ARG A 194 -23.62 -9.80 11.04
CA ARG A 194 -23.96 -9.02 9.85
C ARG A 194 -23.19 -9.55 8.63
N PRO A 195 -23.79 -9.51 7.42
CA PRO A 195 -23.08 -9.91 6.22
C PRO A 195 -21.92 -8.95 5.95
N TYR A 196 -20.77 -9.52 5.60
CA TYR A 196 -19.60 -8.77 5.16
C TYR A 196 -19.76 -8.42 3.69
N THR A 197 -19.27 -7.25 3.31
CA THR A 197 -19.25 -6.76 1.94
C THR A 197 -17.88 -6.21 1.58
N ALA A 198 -17.65 -5.88 0.31
CA ALA A 198 -16.41 -5.25 -0.10
C ALA A 198 -16.13 -3.93 0.63
N SER A 199 -17.14 -3.18 1.08
CA SER A 199 -16.94 -1.93 1.82
C SER A 199 -16.38 -2.14 3.24
N ASP A 200 -16.47 -3.36 3.77
CA ASP A 200 -15.86 -3.72 5.05
C ASP A 200 -14.35 -3.96 4.94
N PHE A 201 -13.83 -4.14 3.73
CA PHE A 201 -12.40 -4.30 3.48
C PHE A 201 -11.66 -3.00 3.78
N ILE A 202 -10.64 -3.08 4.64
CA ILE A 202 -9.83 -1.94 5.08
C ILE A 202 -8.54 -1.89 4.27
N GLU A 203 -7.74 -2.94 4.40
CA GLU A 203 -6.44 -3.06 3.77
C GLU A 203 -6.09 -4.53 3.55
N GLY A 204 -5.28 -4.76 2.53
CA GLY A 204 -4.67 -6.06 2.24
C GLY A 204 -3.18 -5.91 2.02
N ILE A 205 -2.44 -6.95 2.35
CA ILE A 205 -1.05 -7.14 1.92
C ILE A 205 -0.96 -8.41 1.11
N TYR A 206 -0.13 -8.41 0.08
CA TYR A 206 0.11 -9.60 -0.73
C TYR A 206 1.58 -9.72 -1.14
N ARG A 207 2.00 -10.97 -1.36
CA ARG A 207 3.35 -11.28 -1.80
C ARG A 207 3.34 -12.51 -2.68
N THR A 208 4.04 -12.45 -3.80
CA THR A 208 4.20 -13.58 -4.71
C THR A 208 5.59 -14.18 -4.58
N GLU A 209 5.64 -15.43 -4.13
CA GLU A 209 6.85 -16.26 -4.16
C GLU A 209 6.88 -17.02 -5.48
N ARG A 210 7.94 -16.82 -6.27
CA ARG A 210 8.02 -17.25 -7.68
C ARG A 210 7.89 -18.77 -7.89
N ASP A 211 8.16 -19.56 -6.85
CA ASP A 211 8.13 -21.02 -6.86
C ASP A 211 6.93 -21.62 -6.11
N LYS A 212 6.10 -20.79 -5.44
CA LYS A 212 4.98 -21.26 -4.59
C LYS A 212 3.63 -20.68 -4.98
N GLY A 213 3.57 -19.37 -5.26
CA GLY A 213 2.33 -18.65 -5.52
C GLY A 213 2.21 -17.35 -4.72
N THR A 214 0.99 -16.81 -4.66
CA THR A 214 0.68 -15.53 -4.02
C THR A 214 -0.06 -15.73 -2.70
N LEU A 215 0.49 -15.16 -1.62
CA LEU A 215 -0.14 -15.04 -0.32
C LEU A 215 -0.88 -13.70 -0.22
N TYR A 216 -2.12 -13.72 0.28
CA TYR A 216 -2.89 -12.51 0.62
C TYR A 216 -3.28 -12.55 2.09
N GLU A 217 -3.04 -11.46 2.81
CA GLU A 217 -3.67 -11.20 4.11
C GLU A 217 -4.63 -10.03 3.97
N LEU A 218 -5.92 -10.30 4.12
CA LEU A 218 -7.01 -9.36 3.90
C LEU A 218 -7.67 -9.00 5.23
N THR A 219 -7.72 -7.72 5.57
CA THR A 219 -8.29 -7.25 6.84
C THR A 219 -9.60 -6.53 6.60
N PHE A 220 -10.64 -6.98 7.29
CA PHE A 220 -11.99 -6.43 7.27
C PHE A 220 -12.36 -5.85 8.63
N ARG A 221 -13.22 -4.83 8.61
CA ARG A 221 -13.80 -4.22 9.80
C ARG A 221 -14.75 -5.22 10.48
N GLY A 222 -14.56 -5.42 11.79
CA GLY A 222 -15.49 -6.19 12.61
C GLY A 222 -16.75 -5.41 12.97
N ASP A 223 -17.53 -5.95 13.89
CA ASP A 223 -18.83 -5.38 14.28
C ASP A 223 -18.68 -4.23 15.27
N HIS A 224 -17.63 -4.27 16.09
CA HIS A 224 -17.32 -3.23 17.07
C HIS A 224 -16.02 -2.49 16.75
N LYS A 225 -15.86 -1.30 17.34
CA LYS A 225 -14.62 -0.51 17.23
C LYS A 225 -13.42 -1.35 17.66
N HIS A 226 -12.33 -1.28 16.89
CA HIS A 226 -11.09 -2.05 17.11
C HIS A 226 -11.21 -3.58 16.99
N GLN A 227 -12.35 -4.09 16.51
CA GLN A 227 -12.47 -5.48 16.08
C GLN A 227 -12.26 -5.60 14.58
N PHE A 228 -11.57 -6.66 14.18
CA PHE A 228 -11.24 -6.93 12.79
C PHE A 228 -11.39 -8.42 12.50
N ARG A 229 -11.65 -8.74 11.24
CA ARG A 229 -11.55 -10.10 10.70
C ARG A 229 -10.39 -10.13 9.70
N ARG A 230 -9.48 -11.08 9.88
CA ARG A 230 -8.40 -11.31 8.92
C ARG A 230 -8.59 -12.64 8.21
N LEU A 231 -8.51 -12.62 6.89
CA LEU A 231 -8.47 -13.82 6.07
C LEU A 231 -7.10 -13.93 5.42
N VAL A 232 -6.52 -15.10 5.55
CA VAL A 232 -5.30 -15.49 4.86
C VAL A 232 -5.70 -16.41 3.73
N LEU A 233 -5.48 -15.95 2.50
CA LEU A 233 -5.72 -16.69 1.28
C LEU A 233 -4.38 -16.99 0.61
N PHE A 234 -4.28 -18.14 -0.01
CA PHE A 234 -3.12 -18.52 -0.81
C PHE A 234 -3.57 -18.94 -2.20
N ARG A 235 -3.01 -18.29 -3.21
CA ARG A 235 -3.17 -18.65 -4.61
C ARG A 235 -1.90 -19.37 -5.07
N PRO A 236 -1.88 -20.71 -5.10
CA PRO A 236 -0.83 -21.45 -5.79
C PRO A 236 -0.91 -21.15 -7.30
N PHE A 237 -0.20 -21.90 -8.15
CA PHE A 237 -0.40 -21.87 -9.60
C PHE A 237 -1.73 -22.54 -10.02
N GLY A 238 -2.83 -22.12 -9.39
CA GLY A 238 -4.16 -22.71 -9.44
C GLY A 238 -5.22 -21.83 -8.74
N PRO A 239 -6.31 -22.42 -8.25
CA PRO A 239 -7.40 -21.67 -7.62
C PRO A 239 -7.01 -21.12 -6.25
N ILE A 240 -7.63 -20.00 -5.84
CA ILE A 240 -7.43 -19.41 -4.52
C ILE A 240 -7.94 -20.36 -3.43
N MET A 241 -7.12 -20.56 -2.39
CA MET A 241 -7.43 -21.40 -1.25
C MET A 241 -7.50 -20.55 0.02
N LYS A 242 -8.53 -20.79 0.83
CA LYS A 242 -8.59 -20.26 2.20
C LYS A 242 -7.61 -21.04 3.07
N VAL A 243 -6.67 -20.33 3.69
CA VAL A 243 -5.71 -20.92 4.62
C VAL A 243 -6.16 -20.72 6.07
N LYS A 244 -6.48 -19.48 6.43
CA LYS A 244 -6.80 -19.13 7.82
C LYS A 244 -7.81 -18.00 7.92
N LYS A 245 -8.61 -18.04 8.97
CA LYS A 245 -9.47 -16.94 9.42
C LYS A 245 -9.10 -16.59 10.86
N GLU A 246 -9.02 -15.31 11.15
CA GLU A 246 -8.69 -14.79 12.48
C GLU A 246 -9.70 -13.73 12.91
N GLN A 247 -10.08 -13.77 14.19
CA GLN A 247 -10.78 -12.69 14.87
C GLN A 247 -9.77 -11.90 15.69
N LEU A 248 -9.61 -10.63 15.36
CA LEU A 248 -8.62 -9.76 15.98
C LEU A 248 -9.36 -8.69 16.79
N ASN A 249 -9.08 -8.62 18.09
CA ASN A 249 -9.54 -7.52 18.93
C ASN A 249 -8.34 -6.74 19.41
N MET A 250 -8.26 -5.48 18.99
CA MET A 250 -7.13 -4.60 19.30
C MET A 250 -7.48 -3.56 20.38
N ALA A 251 -8.66 -3.62 21.00
CA ALA A 251 -9.13 -2.59 21.92
C ALA A 251 -8.14 -2.31 23.09
N SER A 252 -7.46 -3.34 23.60
CA SER A 252 -6.47 -3.23 24.69
C SER A 252 -5.01 -3.18 24.23
N THR A 253 -4.74 -3.20 22.92
CA THR A 253 -3.37 -3.23 22.39
C THR A 253 -2.75 -1.83 22.44
N LEU A 254 -1.98 -1.56 23.48
CA LEU A 254 -1.20 -0.33 23.66
C LEU A 254 0.04 -0.32 22.74
N VAL A 255 0.31 0.81 22.09
CA VAL A 255 1.55 1.03 21.33
C VAL A 255 2.46 1.98 22.11
N ASN A 256 3.65 1.52 22.48
CA ASN A 256 4.69 2.37 23.04
C ASN A 256 5.58 2.91 21.91
N VAL A 257 5.41 4.19 21.58
CA VAL A 257 6.24 4.90 20.61
C VAL A 257 7.53 5.32 21.28
N ILE A 258 8.67 4.78 20.84
CA ILE A 258 9.98 5.08 21.40
C ILE A 258 10.72 6.02 20.45
N VAL A 259 11.09 7.20 20.96
CA VAL A 259 11.75 8.27 20.20
C VAL A 259 13.08 8.62 20.87
N PRO A 260 14.22 8.23 20.27
CA PRO A 260 15.52 8.72 20.69
C PRO A 260 15.73 10.15 20.17
N LEU A 261 16.27 11.05 21.00
CA LEU A 261 16.37 12.48 20.67
C LEU A 261 17.66 13.10 21.21
N ALA A 262 18.25 14.01 20.41
CA ALA A 262 19.32 14.92 20.84
C ALA A 262 19.27 16.20 19.99
N ARG A 263 19.37 17.38 20.63
CA ARG A 263 19.54 18.70 19.97
C ARG A 263 18.63 18.94 18.76
N ARG A 264 17.35 18.57 18.88
CA ARG A 264 16.34 18.65 17.82
C ARG A 264 14.98 19.11 18.36
N VAL A 265 14.98 20.06 19.28
CA VAL A 265 13.74 20.57 19.91
C VAL A 265 12.69 21.02 18.88
N ASP A 266 13.09 21.64 17.77
CA ASP A 266 12.15 22.09 16.74
C ASP A 266 11.43 20.95 16.01
N LYS A 267 12.18 19.88 15.70
CA LYS A 267 11.58 18.66 15.13
C LYS A 267 10.71 17.96 16.15
N PHE A 268 11.14 17.93 17.41
CA PHE A 268 10.32 17.39 18.50
C PHE A 268 9.01 18.16 18.69
N ARG A 269 9.01 19.49 18.52
CA ARG A 269 7.78 20.31 18.56
C ARG A 269 6.81 19.92 17.44
N GLN A 270 7.30 19.70 16.22
CA GLN A 270 6.49 19.22 15.09
C GLN A 270 5.96 17.79 15.34
N PHE A 271 6.83 16.90 15.82
CA PHE A 271 6.44 15.55 16.22
C PHE A 271 5.32 15.57 17.28
N MET A 272 5.45 16.40 18.31
CA MET A 272 4.46 16.48 19.38
C MET A 272 3.12 17.08 18.92
N GLN A 273 3.12 17.93 17.90
CA GLN A 273 1.87 18.37 17.26
C GLN A 273 1.16 17.19 16.59
N ASN A 274 1.88 16.40 15.78
CA ASN A 274 1.35 15.19 15.15
C ASN A 274 0.91 14.15 16.20
N PHE A 275 1.71 13.94 17.25
CA PHE A 275 1.39 13.01 18.34
C PHE A 275 0.10 13.41 19.06
N ARG A 276 -0.11 14.70 19.34
CA ARG A 276 -1.35 15.18 19.98
C ARG A 276 -2.58 14.88 19.13
N GLU A 277 -2.52 15.15 17.84
CA GLU A 277 -3.66 14.96 16.94
C GLU A 277 -3.93 13.46 16.66
N MET A 278 -2.91 12.73 16.22
CA MET A 278 -3.09 11.35 15.75
C MET A 278 -3.11 10.32 16.87
N CYS A 279 -2.31 10.55 17.93
CA CYS A 279 -2.16 9.57 19.00
C CYS A 279 -3.09 9.84 20.18
N ILE A 280 -3.14 11.09 20.67
CA ILE A 280 -3.95 11.43 21.85
C ILE A 280 -5.43 11.61 21.48
N GLN A 281 -5.73 12.42 20.46
CA GLN A 281 -7.11 12.75 20.10
C GLN A 281 -7.81 11.65 19.29
N GLN A 282 -7.13 11.04 18.32
CA GLN A 282 -7.76 10.05 17.43
C GLN A 282 -7.65 8.61 17.92
N ASP A 283 -6.47 8.14 18.36
CA ASP A 283 -6.26 6.73 18.72
C ASP A 283 -6.52 6.43 20.21
N GLY A 284 -5.93 7.20 21.12
CA GLY A 284 -6.09 7.10 22.57
C GLY A 284 -5.40 5.91 23.24
N ARG A 285 -4.75 5.00 22.50
CA ARG A 285 -4.13 3.76 23.02
C ARG A 285 -2.63 3.74 22.74
N VAL A 286 -1.97 4.82 23.17
CA VAL A 286 -0.53 5.03 22.99
C VAL A 286 0.17 5.36 24.31
N HIS A 287 1.45 5.05 24.35
CA HIS A 287 2.42 5.54 25.32
C HIS A 287 3.59 6.15 24.56
N LEU A 288 4.17 7.24 25.07
CA LEU A 288 5.34 7.88 24.48
C LEU A 288 6.57 7.70 25.37
N THR A 289 7.60 7.05 24.88
CA THR A 289 8.91 6.98 25.55
C THR A 289 9.91 7.86 24.82
N VAL A 290 10.30 8.97 25.44
CA VAL A 290 11.35 9.86 24.91
C VAL A 290 12.68 9.51 25.59
N VAL A 291 13.68 9.15 24.80
CA VAL A 291 15.03 8.87 25.28
C VAL A 291 15.96 9.99 24.83
N TYR A 292 16.27 10.90 25.75
CA TYR A 292 17.00 12.13 25.49
C TYR A 292 18.49 11.97 25.80
N PHE A 293 19.36 12.35 24.87
CA PHE A 293 20.81 12.35 25.04
C PHE A 293 21.33 13.76 25.32
N GLY A 294 22.16 13.89 26.36
CA GLY A 294 22.79 15.16 26.73
C GLY A 294 21.98 15.99 27.71
N LYS A 295 22.28 17.29 27.76
CA LYS A 295 21.64 18.26 28.67
C LYS A 295 21.12 19.50 27.94
N GLU A 296 21.69 19.83 26.78
CA GLU A 296 21.28 20.95 25.95
C GLU A 296 19.82 20.78 25.55
N GLU A 297 19.00 21.84 25.52
CA GLU A 297 17.58 21.83 25.13
C GLU A 297 16.66 20.89 25.94
N MET A 298 17.17 20.20 26.97
CA MET A 298 16.43 19.18 27.72
C MET A 298 15.20 19.78 28.41
N ASP A 299 15.36 20.94 29.05
CA ASP A 299 14.28 21.59 29.78
C ASP A 299 13.16 22.07 28.85
N GLU A 300 13.49 22.45 27.61
CA GLU A 300 12.49 22.77 26.59
C GLU A 300 11.71 21.53 26.15
N VAL A 301 12.39 20.40 25.92
CA VAL A 301 11.76 19.12 25.58
C VAL A 301 10.82 18.66 26.70
N LYS A 302 11.27 18.75 27.96
CA LYS A 302 10.42 18.48 29.13
C LYS A 302 9.23 19.44 29.20
N GLY A 303 9.46 20.73 28.97
CA GLY A 303 8.40 21.74 28.92
C GLY A 303 7.34 21.44 27.86
N ILE A 304 7.72 20.96 26.67
CA ILE A 304 6.79 20.53 25.62
C ILE A 304 5.95 19.32 26.08
N LEU A 305 6.57 18.33 26.72
CA LEU A 305 5.88 17.16 27.27
C LEU A 305 4.90 17.56 28.38
N GLU A 306 5.32 18.40 29.32
CA GLU A 306 4.50 18.87 30.43
C GLU A 306 3.33 19.74 29.96
N ASN A 307 3.55 20.60 28.96
CA ASN A 307 2.49 21.39 28.34
C ASN A 307 1.47 20.46 27.68
N THR A 308 1.93 19.48 26.90
CA THR A 308 1.05 18.49 26.28
C THR A 308 0.27 17.69 27.33
N SER A 309 0.93 17.29 28.41
CA SER A 309 0.31 16.58 29.53
C SER A 309 -0.82 17.39 30.17
N ARG A 310 -0.57 18.67 30.46
CA ARG A 310 -1.57 19.59 31.03
C ARG A 310 -2.71 19.90 30.07
N ALA A 311 -2.40 20.22 28.82
CA ALA A 311 -3.39 20.65 27.82
C ALA A 311 -4.29 19.52 27.33
N ALA A 312 -3.79 18.28 27.28
CA ALA A 312 -4.53 17.12 26.77
C ALA A 312 -4.87 16.07 27.84
N ASN A 313 -4.60 16.35 29.12
CA ASN A 313 -4.70 15.40 30.24
C ASN A 313 -4.02 14.04 29.95
N PHE A 314 -2.85 14.10 29.29
CA PHE A 314 -2.13 12.91 28.83
C PHE A 314 -1.01 12.56 29.81
N ARG A 315 -1.10 11.39 30.43
CA ARG A 315 -0.13 10.91 31.45
C ARG A 315 0.70 9.71 31.00
N ASN A 316 0.43 9.16 29.82
CA ASN A 316 1.09 7.96 29.30
C ASN A 316 2.38 8.33 28.56
N PHE A 317 3.34 8.90 29.28
CA PHE A 317 4.67 9.13 28.73
C PHE A 317 5.78 8.81 29.74
N THR A 318 6.97 8.55 29.22
CA THR A 318 8.19 8.30 29.98
C THR A 318 9.30 9.12 29.35
N PHE A 319 10.06 9.83 30.18
CA PHE A 319 11.24 10.58 29.76
C PHE A 319 12.47 9.94 30.41
N ILE A 320 13.44 9.55 29.59
CA ILE A 320 14.69 8.91 30.02
C ILE A 320 15.84 9.79 29.56
N GLN A 321 16.68 10.23 30.48
CA GLN A 321 17.89 10.96 30.15
C GLN A 321 19.09 10.01 30.10
N LEU A 322 19.89 10.11 29.04
CA LEU A 322 21.15 9.41 28.87
C LEU A 322 22.30 10.42 28.74
N SER A 323 23.44 10.09 29.37
CA SER A 323 24.69 10.81 29.20
C SER A 323 25.48 10.27 28.01
N GLY A 324 26.23 11.14 27.35
CA GLY A 324 27.11 10.82 26.22
C GLY A 324 26.52 11.25 24.88
N GLU A 325 27.23 10.90 23.81
CA GLU A 325 26.84 11.22 22.45
C GLU A 325 25.60 10.43 22.02
N PHE A 326 24.85 11.02 21.08
CA PHE A 326 23.65 10.40 20.54
C PHE A 326 23.98 9.08 19.83
N SER A 327 23.30 8.01 20.24
CA SER A 327 23.29 6.73 19.53
C SER A 327 21.85 6.25 19.41
N ARG A 328 21.38 6.16 18.16
CA ARG A 328 19.99 5.77 17.85
C ARG A 328 19.68 4.37 18.38
N GLY A 329 20.49 3.37 18.04
CA GLY A 329 20.33 1.99 18.50
C GLY A 329 20.33 1.87 20.03
N LYS A 330 21.26 2.55 20.72
CA LYS A 330 21.30 2.59 22.19
C LYS A 330 20.05 3.23 22.78
N GLY A 331 19.58 4.33 22.20
CA GLY A 331 18.39 5.04 22.66
C GLY A 331 17.13 4.17 22.55
N LEU A 332 16.95 3.50 21.41
CA LEU A 332 15.85 2.58 21.19
C LEU A 332 15.91 1.35 22.11
N ASP A 333 17.11 0.76 22.30
CA ASP A 333 17.31 -0.39 23.19
C ASP A 333 16.96 -0.05 24.65
N VAL A 334 17.49 1.07 25.16
CA VAL A 334 17.17 1.56 26.51
C VAL A 334 15.67 1.85 26.64
N GLY A 335 15.08 2.52 25.65
CA GLY A 335 13.64 2.81 25.63
C GLY A 335 12.80 1.53 25.71
N ALA A 336 13.15 0.52 24.91
CA ALA A 336 12.47 -0.78 24.91
C ALA A 336 12.60 -1.53 26.24
N ARG A 337 13.80 -1.53 26.85
CA ARG A 337 14.09 -2.23 28.12
C ARG A 337 13.58 -1.49 29.36
N SER A 338 13.31 -0.19 29.24
CA SER A 338 12.77 0.62 30.32
C SER A 338 11.34 0.24 30.68
N TRP A 339 10.57 -0.28 29.71
CA TRP A 339 9.18 -0.67 29.91
C TRP A 339 9.06 -1.82 30.91
N LYS A 340 8.30 -1.59 32.00
CA LYS A 340 8.08 -2.55 33.10
C LYS A 340 6.68 -3.15 33.14
N GLY A 341 5.79 -2.73 32.23
CA GLY A 341 4.44 -3.26 32.14
C GLY A 341 4.41 -4.66 31.54
N SER A 342 3.20 -5.16 31.26
CA SER A 342 3.01 -6.37 30.45
C SER A 342 3.59 -6.19 29.04
N ASN A 343 3.82 -7.30 28.35
CA ASN A 343 4.36 -7.31 26.99
C ASN A 343 3.61 -6.33 26.08
N VAL A 344 4.32 -5.29 25.62
CA VAL A 344 3.76 -4.15 24.89
C VAL A 344 4.22 -4.18 23.43
N LEU A 345 3.39 -3.64 22.53
CA LEU A 345 3.82 -3.40 21.16
C LEU A 345 4.68 -2.13 21.12
N LEU A 346 5.94 -2.28 20.73
CA LEU A 346 6.89 -1.19 20.55
C LEU A 346 6.77 -0.67 19.11
N PHE A 347 6.77 0.65 18.95
CA PHE A 347 7.01 1.31 17.67
C PHE A 347 8.29 2.14 17.78
N PHE A 348 9.35 1.71 17.08
CA PHE A 348 10.58 2.47 16.97
C PHE A 348 10.41 3.57 15.93
N CYS A 349 10.58 4.83 16.35
CA CYS A 349 10.20 5.99 15.56
C CYS A 349 11.25 7.10 15.68
N ASP A 350 11.61 7.69 14.54
CA ASP A 350 12.48 8.86 14.51
C ASP A 350 11.62 10.13 14.67
N VAL A 351 12.22 11.21 15.15
CA VAL A 351 11.49 12.46 15.48
C VAL A 351 10.97 13.21 14.23
N ASP A 352 11.49 12.92 13.05
CA ASP A 352 11.11 13.49 11.76
C ASP A 352 10.09 12.63 10.98
N ILE A 353 9.56 11.60 11.63
CA ILE A 353 8.49 10.77 11.10
C ILE A 353 7.14 11.38 11.44
N TYR A 354 6.31 11.53 10.41
CA TYR A 354 4.89 11.80 10.55
C TYR A 354 4.10 10.51 10.39
N PHE A 355 3.15 10.25 11.29
CA PHE A 355 2.29 9.09 11.16
C PHE A 355 0.83 9.35 11.58
N THR A 356 -0.07 8.54 11.04
CA THR A 356 -1.52 8.65 11.27
C THR A 356 -2.05 7.61 12.25
N SER A 357 -3.28 7.80 12.72
CA SER A 357 -4.00 6.80 13.51
C SER A 357 -4.28 5.49 12.72
N GLU A 358 -4.42 5.58 11.39
CA GLU A 358 -4.51 4.42 10.48
C GLU A 358 -3.23 3.58 10.58
N PHE A 359 -2.05 4.20 10.50
CA PHE A 359 -0.78 3.50 10.63
C PHE A 359 -0.63 2.78 11.99
N LEU A 360 -1.07 3.40 13.10
CA LEU A 360 -1.06 2.74 14.40
C LEU A 360 -1.92 1.48 14.43
N ASN A 361 -2.99 1.41 13.63
CA ASN A 361 -3.76 0.17 13.48
C ASN A 361 -3.02 -0.85 12.60
N THR A 362 -2.44 -0.44 11.47
CA THR A 362 -1.58 -1.30 10.63
C THR A 362 -0.43 -1.91 11.45
N CYS A 363 0.18 -1.13 12.35
CA CYS A 363 1.20 -1.58 13.30
C CYS A 363 0.70 -2.73 14.19
N ARG A 364 -0.47 -2.58 14.82
CA ARG A 364 -1.10 -3.59 15.68
C ARG A 364 -1.52 -4.84 14.91
N LEU A 365 -2.00 -4.65 13.68
CA LEU A 365 -2.54 -5.71 12.85
C LEU A 365 -1.45 -6.60 12.25
N ASN A 366 -0.23 -6.10 12.08
CA ASN A 366 0.85 -6.84 11.44
C ASN A 366 1.97 -7.30 12.39
N ALA A 367 1.86 -7.01 13.69
CA ALA A 367 2.74 -7.53 14.72
C ALA A 367 1.99 -8.49 15.65
N GLN A 368 2.61 -9.62 15.98
CA GLN A 368 2.04 -10.63 16.88
C GLN A 368 3.13 -11.26 17.74
N PRO A 369 2.95 -11.34 19.08
CA PRO A 369 4.00 -11.85 19.96
C PRO A 369 4.38 -13.29 19.58
N GLY A 370 5.67 -13.55 19.46
CA GLY A 370 6.21 -14.87 19.13
C GLY A 370 5.86 -15.39 17.73
N LYS A 371 5.26 -14.57 16.86
CA LYS A 371 4.88 -14.98 15.50
C LYS A 371 5.25 -14.02 14.39
N LYS A 372 4.98 -12.71 14.57
CA LYS A 372 5.11 -11.71 13.50
C LYS A 372 5.78 -10.43 14.00
N VAL A 373 6.75 -9.95 13.26
CA VAL A 373 7.33 -8.60 13.41
C VAL A 373 7.01 -7.77 12.16
N PHE A 374 6.62 -6.51 12.35
CA PHE A 374 6.25 -5.65 11.24
C PHE A 374 7.33 -4.59 10.98
N TYR A 375 7.86 -4.58 9.74
CA TYR A 375 8.80 -3.61 9.22
C TYR A 375 8.12 -2.75 8.16
N PRO A 376 7.40 -1.68 8.56
CA PRO A 376 6.74 -0.80 7.61
C PRO A 376 7.76 -0.10 6.71
N VAL A 377 7.45 -0.02 5.42
CA VAL A 377 8.18 0.82 4.47
C VAL A 377 7.49 2.17 4.41
N LEU A 378 8.18 3.21 4.86
CA LEU A 378 7.65 4.57 4.87
C LEU A 378 7.78 5.27 3.52
N PHE A 379 6.96 6.29 3.32
CA PHE A 379 7.04 7.17 2.16
C PHE A 379 7.94 8.37 2.48
N SER A 380 9.06 8.51 1.77
CA SER A 380 9.95 9.67 1.93
C SER A 380 9.54 10.78 0.97
N GLN A 381 9.24 11.95 1.53
CA GLN A 381 8.91 13.12 0.74
C GLN A 381 10.16 13.76 0.14
N TYR A 382 10.00 14.33 -1.05
CA TYR A 382 11.00 15.16 -1.69
C TYR A 382 11.07 16.56 -1.09
N ASN A 383 12.09 17.33 -1.48
CA ASN A 383 12.27 18.70 -1.08
C ASN A 383 11.09 19.57 -1.57
N PRO A 384 10.24 20.10 -0.66
CA PRO A 384 9.07 20.89 -1.05
C PRO A 384 9.47 22.17 -1.78
N GLY A 385 10.66 22.73 -1.49
CA GLY A 385 11.18 23.90 -2.20
C GLY A 385 11.50 23.63 -3.67
N ILE A 386 11.82 22.38 -4.02
CA ILE A 386 12.04 21.97 -5.40
C ILE A 386 10.73 21.56 -6.07
N ILE A 387 9.99 20.62 -5.47
CA ILE A 387 8.82 20.03 -6.12
C ILE A 387 7.63 20.99 -6.20
N TYR A 388 7.58 22.01 -5.34
CA TYR A 388 6.59 23.08 -5.38
C TYR A 388 7.17 24.45 -5.77
N GLY A 389 8.45 24.56 -6.11
CA GLY A 389 9.11 25.85 -6.38
C GLY A 389 8.55 26.65 -7.57
N HIS A 390 7.70 26.03 -8.39
CA HIS A 390 6.97 26.70 -9.48
C HIS A 390 5.58 27.22 -9.06
N HIS A 391 5.13 26.95 -7.84
CA HIS A 391 3.89 27.47 -7.29
C HIS A 391 4.14 28.75 -6.49
N ASP A 392 3.11 29.58 -6.33
CA ASP A 392 3.18 30.83 -5.55
C ASP A 392 3.51 30.58 -4.06
N ALA A 393 3.22 29.37 -3.55
CA ALA A 393 3.56 28.95 -2.19
C ALA A 393 3.65 27.43 -2.05
N ILE A 394 4.45 26.97 -1.09
CA ILE A 394 4.47 25.57 -0.64
C ILE A 394 3.15 25.26 0.08
N PRO A 395 2.42 24.19 -0.29
CA PRO A 395 1.17 23.83 0.37
C PRO A 395 1.34 23.54 1.87
N ALA A 396 0.24 23.62 2.65
CA ALA A 396 0.24 23.15 4.04
C ALA A 396 0.57 21.65 4.13
N LEU A 397 1.12 21.20 5.27
CA LEU A 397 1.65 19.83 5.44
C LEU A 397 0.61 18.77 5.07
N GLU A 398 -0.65 18.93 5.48
CA GLU A 398 -1.73 17.98 5.24
C GLU A 398 -1.98 17.74 3.75
N ARG A 399 -1.74 18.75 2.91
CA ARG A 399 -1.84 18.67 1.45
C ARG A 399 -0.59 18.08 0.79
N GLN A 400 0.53 18.03 1.51
CA GLN A 400 1.78 17.41 1.05
C GLN A 400 1.83 15.90 1.34
N LEU A 401 1.02 15.39 2.29
CA LEU A 401 0.94 13.98 2.69
C LEU A 401 0.24 13.11 1.62
N VAL A 402 0.79 13.12 0.42
CA VAL A 402 0.26 12.44 -0.76
C VAL A 402 1.33 11.50 -1.30
N ILE A 403 0.95 10.24 -1.52
CA ILE A 403 1.83 9.20 -2.08
C ILE A 403 1.72 9.26 -3.60
N LYS A 404 2.71 9.88 -4.24
CA LYS A 404 2.81 9.99 -5.70
C LYS A 404 4.27 9.99 -6.13
N LYS A 405 4.53 9.64 -7.39
CA LYS A 405 5.89 9.63 -7.96
C LYS A 405 6.56 11.01 -7.90
N GLU A 406 5.77 12.08 -7.98
CA GLU A 406 6.24 13.47 -8.02
C GLU A 406 6.49 14.05 -6.62
N THR A 407 5.98 13.40 -5.57
CA THR A 407 6.04 13.90 -4.18
C THR A 407 7.01 13.13 -3.30
N GLY A 408 7.43 11.93 -3.72
CA GLY A 408 8.36 11.11 -2.96
C GLY A 408 8.54 9.70 -3.51
N PHE A 409 9.03 8.82 -2.64
CA PHE A 409 9.27 7.41 -2.95
C PHE A 409 9.16 6.53 -1.69
N TRP A 410 8.91 5.23 -1.88
CA TRP A 410 8.99 4.24 -0.80
C TRP A 410 10.44 3.99 -0.41
N ARG A 411 10.81 4.19 0.85
CA ARG A 411 12.18 3.96 1.35
C ARG A 411 12.42 2.48 1.66
N ASP A 412 12.50 1.68 0.62
CA ASP A 412 12.66 0.22 0.68
C ASP A 412 14.05 -0.26 1.16
N PHE A 413 15.03 0.65 1.26
CA PHE A 413 16.38 0.36 1.78
C PHE A 413 16.56 0.65 3.28
N GLY A 414 15.55 1.21 3.98
CA GLY A 414 15.63 1.52 5.41
C GLY A 414 14.91 0.49 6.30
N PHE A 415 15.45 0.22 7.49
CA PHE A 415 14.88 -0.73 8.46
C PHE A 415 14.64 -0.10 9.84
N GLY A 416 14.88 1.20 9.99
CA GLY A 416 14.83 1.90 11.27
C GLY A 416 13.46 1.94 11.96
N MET A 417 12.37 1.94 11.20
CA MET A 417 11.00 1.96 11.73
C MET A 417 10.47 0.53 11.80
N THR A 418 10.07 0.09 12.99
CA THR A 418 9.56 -1.26 13.22
C THR A 418 8.50 -1.29 14.32
N CYS A 419 7.54 -2.18 14.15
CA CYS A 419 6.49 -2.52 15.10
C CYS A 419 6.70 -3.94 15.59
N GLN A 420 7.03 -4.10 16.87
CA GLN A 420 7.46 -5.38 17.42
C GLN A 420 7.11 -5.49 18.90
N TYR A 421 6.76 -6.69 19.36
CA TYR A 421 6.52 -6.89 20.78
C TYR A 421 7.82 -6.85 21.56
N GLN A 422 7.77 -6.25 22.75
CA GLN A 422 8.93 -6.15 23.64
C GLN A 422 9.54 -7.52 23.92
N SER A 423 8.73 -8.54 24.16
CA SER A 423 9.20 -9.91 24.35
C SER A 423 10.08 -10.40 23.21
N ASP A 424 9.65 -10.14 21.97
CA ASP A 424 10.33 -10.64 20.78
C ASP A 424 11.65 -9.91 20.58
N PHE A 425 11.65 -8.59 20.79
CA PHE A 425 12.86 -7.76 20.76
C PHE A 425 13.90 -8.22 21.79
N ILE A 426 13.48 -8.52 23.03
CA ILE A 426 14.38 -9.03 24.06
C ILE A 426 14.89 -10.43 23.69
N ASN A 427 14.02 -11.32 23.20
CA ASN A 427 14.35 -12.70 22.89
C ASN A 427 15.35 -12.85 21.74
N ILE A 428 15.32 -11.95 20.74
CA ILE A 428 16.33 -11.94 19.67
C ILE A 428 17.64 -11.23 20.08
N GLY A 429 17.75 -10.77 21.33
CA GLY A 429 18.95 -10.12 21.88
C GLY A 429 19.02 -8.60 21.66
N GLY A 430 17.99 -7.96 21.10
CA GLY A 430 17.93 -6.51 20.89
C GLY A 430 18.99 -5.96 19.94
N PHE A 431 19.33 -4.67 20.09
CA PHE A 431 20.37 -4.03 19.28
C PHE A 431 21.77 -4.53 19.67
N ASP A 432 22.65 -4.55 18.69
CA ASP A 432 24.09 -4.65 18.95
C ASP A 432 24.62 -3.26 19.33
N LEU A 433 25.03 -3.11 20.58
CA LEU A 433 25.46 -1.84 21.16
C LEU A 433 26.92 -1.52 20.88
N ASP A 434 27.68 -2.45 20.28
CA ASP A 434 29.07 -2.24 19.88
C ASP A 434 29.16 -1.51 18.53
N ILE A 435 28.06 -1.42 17.78
CA ILE A 435 27.95 -0.61 16.56
C ILE A 435 28.04 0.87 16.95
N ARG A 436 29.19 1.48 16.65
CA ARG A 436 29.45 2.92 16.84
C ARG A 436 29.30 3.67 15.52
N GLY A 437 28.75 4.88 15.57
CA GLY A 437 28.56 5.74 14.40
C GLY A 437 27.17 5.64 13.77
N TRP A 438 27.05 6.10 12.52
CA TRP A 438 25.77 6.16 11.78
C TRP A 438 25.60 4.97 10.85
N GLY A 439 24.48 4.26 11.01
CA GLY A 439 23.98 3.23 10.08
C GLY A 439 24.39 1.80 10.43
N GLY A 440 23.57 0.86 9.98
CA GLY A 440 23.80 -0.58 10.10
C GLY A 440 23.16 -1.24 11.32
N GLU A 441 22.80 -0.47 12.35
CA GLU A 441 22.16 -1.01 13.55
C GLU A 441 20.76 -1.57 13.27
N ASP A 442 20.03 -0.91 12.37
CA ASP A 442 18.70 -1.30 11.93
C ASP A 442 18.74 -2.53 11.02
N VAL A 443 19.70 -2.58 10.09
CA VAL A 443 19.96 -3.74 9.23
C VAL A 443 20.35 -4.96 10.08
N HIS A 444 21.20 -4.78 11.09
CA HIS A 444 21.61 -5.89 11.95
C HIS A 444 20.42 -6.44 12.76
N LEU A 445 19.60 -5.57 13.35
CA LEU A 445 18.38 -5.98 14.04
C LEU A 445 17.42 -6.74 13.08
N TYR A 446 17.23 -6.22 11.87
CA TYR A 446 16.41 -6.86 10.85
C TYR A 446 16.93 -8.27 10.49
N ARG A 447 18.25 -8.43 10.30
CA ARG A 447 18.87 -9.74 10.05
C ARG A 447 18.62 -10.72 11.20
N LYS A 448 18.72 -10.28 12.46
CA LYS A 448 18.40 -11.14 13.62
C LYS A 448 16.98 -11.69 13.55
N TYR A 449 16.00 -10.89 13.12
CA TYR A 449 14.64 -11.37 12.89
C TYR A 449 14.55 -12.36 11.73
N LEU A 450 15.23 -12.09 10.62
CA LEU A 450 15.29 -13.02 9.48
C LEU A 450 15.95 -14.36 9.82
N HIS A 451 16.84 -14.42 10.82
CA HIS A 451 17.44 -15.66 11.31
C HIS A 451 16.61 -16.37 12.40
N SER A 452 15.52 -15.74 12.85
CA SER A 452 14.59 -16.30 13.82
C SER A 452 13.48 -17.12 13.16
N ASN A 453 12.53 -17.62 13.95
CA ASN A 453 11.33 -18.32 13.44
C ASN A 453 10.13 -17.36 13.26
N LEU A 454 10.32 -16.06 13.49
CA LEU A 454 9.28 -15.04 13.34
C LEU A 454 9.08 -14.71 11.86
N VAL A 455 7.83 -14.53 11.44
CA VAL A 455 7.50 -14.00 10.11
C VAL A 455 7.79 -12.51 10.11
N VAL A 456 8.64 -12.09 9.17
CA VAL A 456 8.95 -10.67 8.95
C VAL A 456 7.98 -10.10 7.92
N VAL A 457 7.04 -9.29 8.38
CA VAL A 457 6.08 -8.60 7.51
C VAL A 457 6.68 -7.26 7.10
N ARG A 458 7.16 -7.14 5.86
CA ARG A 458 7.69 -5.88 5.30
C ARG A 458 6.78 -5.37 4.20
N ALA A 459 6.12 -4.23 4.39
CA ALA A 459 5.12 -3.72 3.44
C ALA A 459 5.05 -2.17 3.42
N PRO A 460 4.66 -1.53 2.30
CA PRO A 460 4.35 -0.10 2.26
C PRO A 460 3.27 0.30 3.27
N ALA A 461 3.56 1.33 4.06
CA ALA A 461 2.66 1.86 5.09
C ALA A 461 2.12 3.24 4.68
N ARG A 462 0.84 3.29 4.26
CA ARG A 462 0.17 4.49 3.72
C ARG A 462 0.14 5.69 4.66
N GLY A 463 0.10 5.43 5.96
CA GLY A 463 0.01 6.46 7.00
C GLY A 463 1.36 6.80 7.63
N LEU A 464 2.49 6.47 6.99
CA LEU A 464 3.83 6.66 7.53
C LEU A 464 4.72 7.43 6.55
N PHE A 465 5.11 8.64 6.94
CA PHE A 465 5.86 9.57 6.11
C PHE A 465 7.15 9.98 6.80
N HIS A 466 8.25 10.02 6.05
CA HIS A 466 9.44 10.74 6.44
C HIS A 466 9.38 12.13 5.82
N LEU A 467 9.18 13.14 6.67
CA LEU A 467 9.10 14.52 6.20
C LEU A 467 10.47 14.96 5.67
N TRP A 468 10.48 15.69 4.57
CA TRP A 468 11.75 16.20 4.06
C TRP A 468 12.37 17.16 5.08
N HIS A 469 13.66 17.00 5.31
CA HIS A 469 14.47 17.95 6.03
C HIS A 469 15.85 17.99 5.38
N GLU A 470 16.52 19.12 5.51
CA GLU A 470 17.89 19.22 5.03
C GLU A 470 18.78 18.19 5.74
N LYS A 471 19.60 17.50 4.95
CA LYS A 471 20.61 16.57 5.44
C LYS A 471 21.99 17.22 5.35
N ARG A 472 22.70 17.25 6.48
CA ARG A 472 24.11 17.63 6.55
C ARG A 472 24.96 16.36 6.53
N CYS A 473 25.95 16.33 5.66
CA CYS A 473 26.92 15.24 5.55
C CYS A 473 28.25 15.82 6.00
N GLU A 474 28.69 15.47 7.21
CA GLU A 474 29.91 16.02 7.81
C GLU A 474 31.14 15.53 7.06
N ASP A 475 32.13 16.41 6.90
CA ASP A 475 33.39 16.10 6.19
C ASP A 475 34.25 15.06 6.93
N GLU A 476 34.00 14.88 8.23
CA GLU A 476 34.69 13.92 9.10
C GLU A 476 34.22 12.46 8.92
N LEU A 477 33.12 12.25 8.18
CA LEU A 477 32.61 10.90 7.90
C LEU A 477 33.60 10.09 7.06
N ALA A 478 33.69 8.78 7.35
CA ALA A 478 34.46 7.88 6.50
C ALA A 478 33.95 7.93 5.04
N PRO A 479 34.80 7.72 4.01
CA PRO A 479 34.42 7.90 2.61
C PRO A 479 33.14 7.15 2.19
N GLU A 480 32.95 5.93 2.70
CA GLU A 480 31.76 5.14 2.43
C GLU A 480 30.50 5.75 3.07
N GLN A 481 30.58 6.17 4.33
CA GLN A 481 29.47 6.81 5.06
C GLN A 481 29.11 8.16 4.44
N TYR A 482 30.09 8.95 4.03
CA TYR A 482 29.86 10.21 3.32
C TYR A 482 29.14 9.97 2.00
N ARG A 483 29.58 8.98 1.20
CA ARG A 483 28.91 8.59 -0.06
C ARG A 483 27.46 8.16 0.18
N MET A 484 27.20 7.33 1.19
CA MET A 484 25.85 6.92 1.56
C MET A 484 24.99 8.11 2.00
N CYS A 485 25.57 9.04 2.77
CA CYS A 485 24.91 10.26 3.20
C CYS A 485 24.48 11.10 1.99
N MET A 486 25.41 11.37 1.09
CA MET A 486 25.21 12.16 -0.12
C MET A 486 24.21 11.51 -1.09
N GLN A 487 24.28 10.19 -1.27
CA GLN A 487 23.30 9.47 -2.10
C GLN A 487 21.89 9.58 -1.51
N SER A 488 21.74 9.39 -0.20
CA SER A 488 20.47 9.59 0.47
C SER A 488 19.99 11.05 0.41
N LYS A 489 20.88 12.03 0.44
CA LYS A 489 20.54 13.45 0.27
C LYS A 489 19.99 13.69 -1.14
N ALA A 490 20.74 13.30 -2.16
CA ALA A 490 20.36 13.47 -3.57
C ALA A 490 19.00 12.81 -3.91
N MET A 491 18.75 11.59 -3.40
CA MET A 491 17.47 10.91 -3.62
C MET A 491 16.28 11.63 -2.97
N ASN A 492 16.48 12.44 -1.94
CA ASN A 492 15.41 13.15 -1.26
C ASN A 492 15.10 14.52 -1.90
N GLU A 493 15.82 14.95 -2.94
CA GLU A 493 15.61 16.30 -3.50
C GLU A 493 14.38 16.37 -4.41
N ALA A 494 14.28 15.49 -5.41
CA ALA A 494 13.11 15.40 -6.29
C ALA A 494 13.15 14.09 -7.10
N SER A 495 12.06 13.79 -7.82
CA SER A 495 12.06 12.68 -8.77
C SER A 495 13.07 12.91 -9.90
N HIS A 496 13.52 11.83 -10.55
CA HIS A 496 14.45 11.91 -11.68
C HIS A 496 13.96 12.85 -12.79
N GLY A 497 12.65 12.81 -13.10
CA GLY A 497 12.04 13.70 -14.09
C GLY A 497 12.10 15.17 -13.67
N GLN A 498 11.78 15.48 -12.41
CA GLN A 498 11.84 16.86 -11.89
C GLN A 498 13.27 17.41 -11.88
N LEU A 499 14.25 16.61 -11.47
CA LEU A 499 15.67 17.00 -11.53
C LEU A 499 16.11 17.25 -12.98
N GLY A 500 15.70 16.41 -13.93
CA GLY A 500 15.94 16.63 -15.35
C GLY A 500 15.36 17.97 -15.84
N MET A 501 14.15 18.33 -15.41
CA MET A 501 13.54 19.63 -15.74
C MET A 501 14.33 20.83 -15.19
N LEU A 502 14.99 20.68 -14.04
CA LEU A 502 15.90 21.72 -13.53
C LEU A 502 17.16 21.87 -14.40
N VAL A 503 17.73 20.74 -14.84
CA VAL A 503 18.91 20.73 -15.73
C VAL A 503 18.60 21.40 -17.07
N PHE A 504 17.45 21.09 -17.68
CA PHE A 504 17.04 21.64 -18.98
C PHE A 504 16.27 22.98 -18.87
N ARG A 505 16.26 23.63 -17.70
CA ARG A 505 15.47 24.84 -17.44
C ARG A 505 15.72 25.95 -18.46
N HIS A 506 16.98 26.21 -18.82
CA HIS A 506 17.33 27.26 -19.79
C HIS A 506 16.78 26.98 -21.20
N GLU A 507 16.79 25.72 -21.64
CA GLU A 507 16.24 25.32 -22.93
C GLU A 507 14.71 25.49 -22.96
N ILE A 508 14.04 25.10 -21.87
CA ILE A 508 12.59 25.26 -21.69
C ILE A 508 12.22 26.73 -21.71
N GLU A 509 12.92 27.58 -20.96
CA GLU A 509 12.68 29.03 -20.94
C GLU A 509 12.92 29.66 -22.31
N ALA A 510 13.99 29.26 -23.01
CA ALA A 510 14.26 29.73 -24.37
C ALA A 510 13.14 29.35 -25.36
N HIS A 511 12.60 28.12 -25.26
CA HIS A 511 11.46 27.69 -26.05
C HIS A 511 10.21 28.52 -25.75
N LEU A 512 9.88 28.73 -24.48
CA LEU A 512 8.71 29.51 -24.06
C LEU A 512 8.79 30.98 -24.50
N ARG A 513 9.99 31.60 -24.46
CA ARG A 513 10.20 32.95 -24.99
C ARG A 513 9.93 33.01 -26.50
N ARG A 514 10.45 32.05 -27.27
CA ARG A 514 10.19 31.96 -28.72
C ARG A 514 8.71 31.77 -29.05
N GLN A 515 8.00 30.95 -28.27
CA GLN A 515 6.55 30.77 -28.39
C GLN A 515 5.79 32.08 -28.17
N ARG A 516 6.10 32.82 -27.10
CA ARG A 516 5.47 34.12 -26.77
C ARG A 516 5.64 35.14 -27.89
N HIS A 517 6.84 35.24 -28.47
CA HIS A 517 7.10 36.11 -29.61
C HIS A 517 6.28 35.73 -30.86
N LYS A 518 6.14 34.42 -31.16
CA LYS A 518 5.32 33.94 -32.28
C LYS A 518 3.82 34.22 -32.08
N THR A 519 3.31 34.10 -30.86
CA THR A 519 1.90 34.40 -30.56
C THR A 519 1.58 35.89 -30.50
N GLY A 520 2.54 36.72 -30.05
CA GLY A 520 2.40 38.18 -30.07
C GLY A 520 2.41 38.73 -31.49
N SER A 521 3.25 38.19 -32.37
CA SER A 521 3.32 38.61 -33.78
C SER A 521 2.11 38.19 -34.63
N LYS A 522 1.29 37.23 -34.18
CA LYS A 522 0.06 36.80 -34.86
C LYS A 522 -1.20 37.55 -34.42
N LYS A 523 -1.09 38.37 -33.36
CA LYS A 523 -2.18 39.22 -32.85
C LYS A 523 -2.00 40.70 -33.24
N SER A 524 -0.97 41.00 -34.02
CA SER A 524 -0.71 42.33 -34.60
C SER A 524 -1.19 42.39 -36.03
#